data_AF-A0A7C1BQ77-F1
#
_entry.id   AF-A0A7C1BQ77-F1
#
_cell.length_a   1.000
_cell.length_b   1.000
_cell.length_c   1.000
_cell.angle_alpha   90.00
_cell.angle_beta   90.00
_cell.angle_gamma   90.00
#
_symmetry.space_group_name_H-M   'P 1'
#
loop_
_entity.id
_entity.type
_entity.pdbx_description
1 polymer ?
#
loop_
_entity_poly.entity_id
_entity_poly.type
_entity_poly.pdbx_seq_one_letter_code
_entity_poly.pdbx_strand_id
1 'polypeptide(L)' 'MFPTHKDCRNFLNGVCLLLGVPVDPNGPACPRFSAKIVKPSIIQPHAEVDLAELKGRLDRIEAELARIKAALKNL' A
#
# COMPACT_ATOMS: atom_id res chain seq x y z
N MET A 1 15.03 12.55 23.00
CA MET A 1 15.06 12.79 21.55
C MET A 1 13.68 13.28 21.14
N PHE A 2 13.58 14.39 20.40
CA PHE A 2 12.28 14.87 19.90
C PHE A 2 11.92 14.16 18.59
N PRO A 3 10.64 13.83 18.35
CA PRO A 3 10.22 13.20 17.10
C PRO A 3 10.45 14.14 15.92
N THR A 4 10.78 13.58 14.76
CA THR A 4 10.91 14.34 13.51
C THR A 4 9.78 13.99 12.53
N HIS A 5 9.65 14.74 11.44
CA HIS A 5 8.62 14.45 10.44
C HIS A 5 8.71 13.02 9.88
N LYS A 6 9.92 12.44 9.73
CA LYS A 6 10.07 11.06 9.24
C LYS A 6 9.38 10.01 10.11
N ASP A 7 9.22 10.30 11.40
CA ASP A 7 8.60 9.43 12.39
C ASP A 7 7.06 9.53 12.38
N CYS A 8 6.50 10.51 11.66
CA CYS A 8 5.06 10.79 11.63
C CYS A 8 4.32 9.89 10.64
N ARG A 9 3.16 9.33 11.02
CA ARG A 9 2.30 8.49 10.18
C ARG A 9 1.94 9.14 8.85
N ASN A 10 1.83 10.46 8.85
CA ASN A 10 1.44 11.23 7.68
C ASN A 10 2.64 11.63 6.80
N PHE A 11 3.86 11.21 7.11
CA PHE A 11 5.03 11.50 6.27
C PHE A 11 5.24 10.43 5.21
N LEU A 12 5.32 10.88 3.96
CA LEU A 12 5.67 10.07 2.79
C LEU A 12 6.59 10.89 1.86
N ASN A 13 7.81 10.40 1.62
CA ASN A 13 8.75 10.93 0.64
C ASN A 13 8.96 12.47 0.68
N GLY A 14 9.13 13.05 1.86
CA GLY A 14 9.35 14.49 2.02
C GLY A 14 8.08 15.33 2.05
N VAL A 15 6.89 14.71 2.02
CA VAL A 15 5.59 15.40 2.05
C VAL A 15 4.80 14.99 3.28
N CYS A 16 4.13 15.95 3.90
CA CYS A 16 3.12 15.73 4.92
C CYS A 16 1.76 15.49 4.24
N LEU A 17 1.28 14.25 4.19
CA LEU A 17 0.02 13.86 3.56
C LEU A 17 -1.23 14.50 4.20
N LEU A 18 -1.13 14.93 5.46
CA LEU A 18 -2.23 15.62 6.14
C LEU A 18 -2.45 17.03 5.59
N LEU A 19 -1.39 17.72 5.16
CA LEU A 19 -1.42 19.12 4.74
C LEU A 19 -1.07 19.30 3.25
N GLY A 20 -0.53 18.27 2.59
CA GLY A 20 -0.08 18.33 1.19
C GLY A 20 1.17 19.16 0.96
N VAL A 21 1.94 19.49 2.02
CA VAL A 21 3.10 20.38 1.94
C VAL A 21 4.43 19.61 2.06
N PRO A 22 5.50 20.08 1.39
CA PRO A 22 6.84 19.56 1.62
C PRO A 22 7.29 19.86 3.05
N VAL A 23 7.97 18.90 3.68
CA VAL A 23 8.49 18.98 5.05
C VAL A 23 9.90 18.40 5.12
N ASP A 24 10.75 18.97 5.98
CA ASP A 24 12.06 18.40 6.28
C ASP A 24 11.90 17.09 7.07
N PRO A 25 12.37 15.93 6.55
CA PRO A 25 12.29 14.64 7.23
C PRO A 25 12.97 14.63 8.61
N ASN A 26 14.04 15.40 8.78
CA ASN A 26 14.83 15.47 10.02
C ASN A 26 14.45 16.65 10.91
N GLY A 27 13.57 17.55 10.43
CA GLY A 27 13.05 18.67 11.19
C GLY A 27 12.05 18.23 12.28
N PRO A 28 11.87 19.03 13.34
CA PRO A 28 11.01 18.70 14.47
C PRO A 28 9.57 18.45 14.02
N ALA A 29 8.90 17.46 14.61
CA ALA A 29 7.50 17.19 14.32
C ALA A 29 6.58 18.33 14.79
N CYS A 30 5.50 18.56 14.06
CA CYS A 30 4.52 19.58 14.41
C CYS A 30 3.55 19.13 15.54
N PRO A 31 2.74 20.03 16.13
CA PRO A 31 1.77 19.67 17.18
C PRO A 31 0.72 18.62 16.76
N ARG A 32 0.53 18.37 15.46
CA ARG A 32 -0.34 17.31 14.91
C ARG A 32 0.39 15.98 14.71
N PHE A 33 1.55 15.80 15.33
CA PHE A 33 2.32 14.57 15.23
C PHE A 33 1.50 13.36 15.66
N SER A 34 1.61 12.29 14.87
CA SER A 34 1.07 10.98 15.20
C SER A 34 2.11 9.96 14.79
N ALA A 35 2.59 9.14 15.72
CA ALA A 35 3.67 8.20 15.44
C ALA A 35 3.28 7.19 14.33
N LYS A 36 4.23 6.91 13.44
CA LYS A 36 4.16 5.71 12.59
C LYS A 36 4.05 4.51 13.51
N ILE A 37 2.98 3.73 13.35
CA ILE A 37 2.97 2.40 13.93
C ILE A 37 3.91 1.60 13.02
N VAL A 38 5.16 1.46 13.46
CA VAL A 38 5.99 0.36 13.00
C VAL A 38 5.34 -0.86 13.61
N LYS A 39 4.30 -1.38 12.95
CA LYS A 39 3.93 -2.76 13.22
C LYS A 39 5.24 -3.50 12.97
N PRO A 40 5.74 -4.33 13.91
CA PRO A 40 6.74 -5.28 13.51
C PRO A 40 6.13 -5.92 12.27
N SER A 41 6.77 -5.71 11.11
CA SER A 41 6.62 -6.69 10.07
C SER A 41 7.07 -7.94 10.80
N ILE A 42 6.08 -8.71 11.27
CA ILE A 42 6.17 -10.14 11.13
C ILE A 42 6.61 -10.22 9.68
N ILE A 43 7.90 -10.46 9.47
CA ILE A 43 8.34 -11.12 8.26
C ILE A 43 7.46 -12.35 8.33
N GLN A 44 6.27 -12.26 7.72
CA GLN A 44 5.50 -13.44 7.44
C GLN A 44 6.54 -14.24 6.67
N PRO A 45 6.96 -15.41 7.18
CA PRO A 45 7.72 -16.32 6.33
C PRO A 45 6.95 -16.30 5.04
N HIS A 46 7.58 -15.91 3.92
CA HIS A 46 6.92 -15.88 2.64
C HIS A 46 6.21 -17.22 2.54
N ALA A 47 4.88 -17.24 2.75
CA ALA A 47 4.12 -18.44 2.55
C ALA A 47 4.42 -18.77 1.11
N GLU A 48 5.06 -19.92 0.90
CA GLU A 48 5.57 -20.32 -0.39
C GLU A 48 4.45 -20.07 -1.40
N VAL A 49 4.68 -19.09 -2.29
CA VAL A 49 3.64 -18.64 -3.20
C VAL A 49 3.48 -19.76 -4.22
N ASP A 50 2.42 -20.54 -4.11
CA ASP A 50 2.12 -21.57 -5.09
C ASP A 50 1.73 -20.89 -6.42
N LEU A 51 2.72 -20.82 -7.32
CA LEU A 51 2.56 -20.24 -8.64
C LEU A 51 1.51 -20.97 -9.48
N ALA A 52 1.29 -22.28 -9.24
CA ALA A 52 0.26 -23.03 -9.92
C ALA A 52 -1.14 -22.60 -9.45
N GLU A 53 -1.31 -22.34 -8.16
CA GLU A 53 -2.57 -21.79 -7.64
C GLU A 53 -2.82 -20.38 -8.18
N LEU A 54 -1.81 -19.50 -8.16
CA LEU A 54 -1.96 -18.15 -8.71
C LEU A 54 -2.30 -18.16 -10.20
N LYS A 55 -1.62 -19.01 -10.97
CA LYS A 55 -1.92 -19.18 -12.39
C LYS A 55 -3.34 -19.68 -12.60
N GLY A 56 -3.77 -20.68 -11.84
CA GLY A 56 -5.14 -21.19 -11.91
C GLY A 56 -6.19 -20.11 -11.55
N ARG A 57 -5.88 -19.22 -10.61
CA ARG A 57 -6.73 -18.06 -10.29
C ARG A 57 -6.80 -17.08 -11.46
N LEU A 58 -5.67 -16.79 -12.10
CA LEU A 58 -5.60 -15.89 -13.26
C LEU A 58 -6.41 -16.45 -14.45
N ASP A 59 -6.20 -17.72 -14.78
CA ASP A 59 -6.90 -18.40 -15.89
C ASP A 59 -8.44 -18.34 -15.71
N ARG A 60 -8.93 -18.50 -14.47
CA ARG A 60 -10.36 -18.37 -14.15
C ARG A 60 -10.89 -16.95 -14.38
N ILE A 61 -10.15 -15.95 -13.92
CA ILE A 61 -10.53 -14.54 -14.07
C ILE A 61 -10.57 -14.16 -15.56
N GLU A 62 -9.59 -14.61 -16.34
CA GLU A 62 -9.55 -14.36 -17.79
C GLU A 62 -10.74 -14.98 -18.52
N ALA A 63 -11.14 -16.20 -18.14
CA ALA A 63 -12.32 -16.86 -18.70
C ALA A 63 -13.62 -16.11 -18.37
N GLU A 64 -13.75 -15.60 -17.14
CA GLU A 64 -14.90 -14.81 -16.73
C GLU A 64 -14.96 -13.47 -17.47
N LEU A 65 -13.83 -12.79 -17.60
CA LEU A 65 -13.73 -11.56 -18.38
C LEU A 65 -14.10 -11.79 -19.86
N ALA A 66 -13.71 -12.93 -20.44
CA ALA A 66 -14.10 -13.27 -21.80
C ALA A 66 -15.62 -13.44 -21.96
N ARG A 67 -16.28 -14.09 -20.98
CA ARG A 67 -17.76 -14.24 -20.97
C ARG A 67 -18.46 -12.89 -20.87
N ILE A 68 -18.02 -12.03 -19.96
CA ILE A 68 -18.59 -10.68 -19.77
C ILE A 68 -18.43 -9.87 -21.06
N LYS A 69 -17.23 -9.89 -21.67
CA LYS A 69 -16.98 -9.20 -22.96
C LYS A 69 -17.87 -9.73 -24.09
N ALA A 70 -18.12 -11.03 -24.14
CA ALA A 70 -19.01 -11.62 -25.14
C ALA A 70 -20.47 -11.21 -24.92
N ALA A 71 -20.94 -11.21 -23.67
CA ALA A 71 -22.27 -10.73 -23.32
C ALA A 71 -22.47 -9.26 -23.72
N LEU A 72 -21.48 -8.41 -23.45
CA LEU A 72 -21.50 -6.99 -23.83
C LEU A 72 -21.49 -6.76 -25.36
N LYS A 73 -20.91 -7.66 -26.15
CA LYS A 73 -20.91 -7.54 -27.62
C LYS A 73 -22.25 -7.93 -28.26
N ASN A 74 -23.08 -8.68 -27.53
CA ASN A 74 -24.40 -9.14 -28.00
C ASN A 74 -25.56 -8.24 -27.47
N LEU A 75 -25.22 -7.11 -26.85
CA LEU A 75 -26.12 -6.00 -26.49
C LEU A 75 -26.14 -4.97 -27.62
#